data_AF-A0A9P3ZZP1-F1
#
_entry.id   AF-A0A9P3ZZP1-F1
#
_cell.length_a   1.000
_cell.length_b   1.000
_cell.length_c   1.000
_cell.angle_alpha   90.00
_cell.angle_beta   90.00
_cell.angle_gamma   90.00
#
_symmetry.space_group_name_H-M   'P 1'
#
loop_
_entity.id
_entity.type
_entity.pdbx_description
1 polymer ?
#
loop_
_entity_poly.entity_id
_entity_poly.type
_entity_poly.pdbx_seq_one_letter_code
_entity_poly.pdbx_strand_id
1 'polypeptide(L)'
;MFLKLLIGYLEDGANCVHFHETKLKELFWNIQFYYTKTEQVSFFRPILGNEHEFKKKVLDNYRNARTVKELARLCGSSLSTFNRKFLKEFREPASEWLQKQINTIIKYKLADEDIPIGNIADELHFSSHAQFCRYCKRNFGYTPGEWRKLLKNSDKTPERLSGRM
;
A
#
# COMPACT_ATOMS: atom_id res chain seq x y z
N MET A 1 11.48 1.26 -29.55
CA MET A 1 11.35 2.73 -29.69
C MET A 1 10.72 3.33 -28.43
N PHE A 2 9.54 2.88 -27.99
CA PHE A 2 8.86 3.34 -26.78
C PHE A 2 9.74 3.37 -25.50
N LEU A 3 10.33 2.23 -25.11
CA LEU A 3 11.10 2.15 -23.86
C LEU A 3 12.34 3.06 -23.83
N LYS A 4 13.02 3.23 -24.97
CA LYS A 4 14.17 4.13 -25.06
C LYS A 4 13.76 5.59 -24.83
N LEU A 5 12.64 6.01 -25.42
CA LEU A 5 12.09 7.35 -25.21
C LEU A 5 11.61 7.53 -23.77
N LEU A 6 10.92 6.53 -23.20
CA LEU A 6 10.49 6.57 -21.81
C LEU A 6 11.67 6.75 -20.86
N ILE A 7 12.77 6.02 -21.06
CA ILE A 7 13.99 6.17 -20.25
C ILE A 7 14.51 7.60 -20.34
N GLY A 8 14.67 8.17 -21.54
CA GLY A 8 15.16 9.55 -21.70
C GLY A 8 14.27 10.57 -20.98
N TYR A 9 12.95 10.46 -21.10
CA TYR A 9 12.04 11.35 -20.38
C TYR A 9 12.19 11.27 -18.86
N LEU A 10 12.40 10.07 -18.32
CA LEU A 10 12.59 9.88 -16.88
C LEU A 10 13.94 10.44 -16.39
N GLU A 11 14.99 10.27 -17.19
CA GLU A 11 16.32 10.86 -16.95
C GLU A 11 16.28 12.39 -16.98
N ASP A 12 15.45 12.97 -17.86
CA ASP A 12 15.21 14.42 -17.94
C ASP A 12 14.24 14.94 -16.86
N GLY A 13 13.78 14.08 -15.94
CA GLY A 13 12.99 14.47 -14.77
C GLY A 13 11.46 14.51 -14.99
N ALA A 14 10.95 14.01 -16.11
CA ALA A 14 9.50 13.93 -16.37
C ALA A 14 8.85 12.80 -15.53
N ASN A 15 8.63 13.07 -14.24
CA ASN A 15 8.16 12.08 -13.26
C ASN A 15 6.79 12.42 -12.64
N CYS A 16 5.92 13.12 -13.37
CA CYS A 16 4.59 13.46 -12.87
C CYS A 16 3.54 12.38 -13.19
N VAL A 17 2.52 12.27 -12.34
CA VAL A 17 1.44 11.28 -12.49
C VAL A 17 0.77 11.34 -13.87
N HIS A 18 0.47 12.55 -14.37
CA HIS A 18 -0.14 12.76 -15.69
C HIS A 18 0.73 12.20 -16.84
N PHE A 19 2.05 12.37 -16.74
CA PHE A 19 2.98 11.85 -17.73
C PHE A 19 3.02 10.32 -17.69
N HIS A 20 3.10 9.73 -16.51
CA HIS A 20 3.06 8.27 -16.34
C HIS A 20 1.74 7.67 -16.87
N GLU A 21 0.58 8.29 -16.59
CA GLU A 21 -0.70 7.85 -17.14
C GLU A 21 -0.73 7.90 -18.66
N THR A 22 -0.18 8.97 -19.24
CA THR A 22 -0.09 9.11 -20.70
C THR A 22 0.77 8.01 -21.30
N LYS A 23 1.94 7.73 -20.69
CA LYS A 23 2.85 6.69 -21.15
C LYS A 23 2.28 5.28 -20.95
N LEU A 24 1.49 5.04 -19.90
CA LEU A 24 0.77 3.80 -19.71
C LEU A 24 -0.27 3.56 -20.82
N LYS A 25 -1.05 4.59 -21.19
CA LYS A 25 -2.01 4.51 -22.31
C LYS A 25 -1.30 4.24 -23.63
N GLU A 26 -0.20 4.94 -23.90
CA GLU A 26 0.62 4.72 -25.09
C GLU A 26 1.18 3.29 -25.15
N LEU A 27 1.70 2.77 -24.03
CA LEU A 27 2.17 1.38 -23.94
C LEU A 27 1.04 0.38 -24.23
N PHE A 28 -0.15 0.60 -23.67
CA PHE A 28 -1.31 -0.26 -23.91
C PHE A 28 -1.68 -0.31 -25.39
N TRP A 29 -1.72 0.84 -26.06
CA TRP A 29 -1.97 0.90 -27.50
C TRP A 29 -0.85 0.25 -28.31
N ASN A 30 0.41 0.45 -27.92
CA ASN A 30 1.52 -0.21 -28.56
C ASN A 30 1.38 -1.74 -28.53
N ILE A 31 1.01 -2.28 -27.36
CA ILE A 31 0.77 -3.71 -27.16
C ILE A 31 -0.42 -4.19 -28.01
N GLN A 32 -1.52 -3.44 -28.04
CA GLN A 32 -2.75 -3.83 -28.77
C GLN A 32 -2.57 -3.86 -30.30
N PHE A 33 -1.87 -2.88 -30.87
CA PHE A 33 -1.81 -2.71 -32.33
C PHE A 33 -0.58 -3.33 -32.99
N TYR A 34 0.57 -3.37 -32.31
CA TYR A 34 1.82 -3.80 -32.94
C TYR A 34 2.27 -5.21 -32.54
N TYR A 35 1.56 -5.87 -31.62
CA TYR A 35 1.87 -7.24 -31.20
C TYR A 35 0.69 -8.15 -31.50
N THR A 36 0.99 -9.36 -31.95
CA THR A 36 0.01 -10.41 -32.21
C THR A 36 -0.65 -10.90 -30.90
N LYS A 37 -1.80 -11.57 -31.00
CA LYS A 37 -2.49 -12.14 -29.83
C LYS A 37 -1.61 -13.12 -29.04
N THR A 38 -0.77 -13.90 -29.71
CA THR A 38 0.16 -14.84 -29.06
C THR A 38 1.27 -14.12 -28.32
N GLU A 39 1.84 -13.04 -28.88
CA GLU A 39 2.84 -12.21 -28.21
C GLU A 39 2.23 -11.47 -27.02
N GLN A 40 1.03 -10.90 -27.16
CA GLN A 40 0.29 -10.28 -26.05
C GLN A 40 0.08 -11.28 -24.91
N VAL A 41 -0.44 -12.47 -25.21
CA VAL A 41 -0.67 -13.50 -24.20
C VAL A 41 0.63 -13.94 -23.55
N SER A 42 1.69 -14.17 -24.33
CA SER A 42 3.01 -14.55 -23.81
C SER A 42 3.58 -13.49 -22.86
N PHE A 43 3.48 -12.21 -23.25
CA PHE A 43 3.92 -11.08 -22.45
C PHE A 43 3.18 -10.98 -21.11
N PHE A 44 1.85 -11.15 -21.12
CA PHE A 44 1.04 -11.05 -19.90
C PHE A 44 0.94 -12.36 -19.12
N ARG A 45 1.38 -13.50 -19.67
CA ARG A 45 1.27 -14.81 -19.03
C ARG A 45 1.86 -14.87 -17.62
N PRO A 46 3.04 -14.27 -17.32
CA PRO A 46 3.54 -14.24 -15.96
C PRO A 46 2.57 -13.55 -15.01
N ILE A 47 1.94 -12.44 -15.43
CA ILE A 47 1.01 -11.62 -14.63
C ILE A 47 -0.37 -12.27 -14.50
N LEU A 48 -0.83 -12.94 -15.56
CA LEU A 48 -2.16 -13.56 -15.64
C LEU A 48 -2.15 -15.04 -15.20
N GLY A 49 -0.98 -15.62 -14.95
CA GLY A 49 -0.82 -17.01 -14.54
C GLY A 49 -1.22 -17.28 -13.09
N ASN A 50 -1.48 -18.55 -12.79
CA ASN A 50 -1.88 -19.04 -11.45
C ASN A 50 -0.83 -18.75 -10.35
N GLU A 51 0.41 -18.39 -10.70
CA GLU A 51 1.44 -17.99 -9.73
C GLU A 51 1.07 -16.73 -8.94
N HIS A 52 0.16 -15.90 -9.44
CA HIS A 52 -0.30 -14.69 -8.74
C HIS A 52 -1.61 -14.86 -7.97
N GLU A 53 -2.24 -16.03 -7.99
CA GLU A 53 -3.52 -16.22 -7.31
C GLU A 53 -3.39 -16.03 -5.79
N PHE A 54 -2.29 -16.49 -5.18
CA PHE A 54 -2.03 -16.27 -3.75
C PHE A 54 -1.74 -14.81 -3.44
N LYS A 55 -0.78 -14.19 -4.13
CA LYS A 55 -0.46 -12.75 -3.98
C LYS A 55 -1.69 -11.87 -4.14
N LYS A 56 -2.52 -12.13 -5.16
CA LYS A 56 -3.79 -11.43 -5.37
C LYS A 56 -4.74 -11.61 -4.19
N LYS A 57 -4.98 -12.85 -3.74
CA LYS A 57 -5.82 -13.12 -2.57
C LYS A 57 -5.33 -12.38 -1.32
N VAL A 58 -4.02 -12.33 -1.09
CA VAL A 58 -3.44 -11.57 0.02
C VAL A 58 -3.75 -10.08 -0.13
N LEU A 59 -3.49 -9.49 -1.29
CA LEU A 59 -3.70 -8.06 -1.55
C LEU A 59 -5.18 -7.65 -1.53
N ASP A 60 -6.08 -8.55 -1.91
CA ASP A 60 -7.53 -8.31 -1.86
C ASP A 60 -8.08 -8.40 -0.42
N ASN A 61 -7.42 -9.16 0.47
CA ASN A 61 -7.96 -9.49 1.80
C ASN A 61 -7.21 -8.86 2.99
N TYR A 62 -5.98 -8.34 2.83
CA TYR A 62 -5.18 -7.89 3.97
C TYR A 62 -5.83 -6.76 4.79
N ARG A 63 -6.67 -5.93 4.16
CA ARG A 63 -7.40 -4.85 4.84
C ARG A 63 -8.49 -5.37 5.78
N ASN A 64 -8.97 -6.59 5.53
CA ASN A 64 -10.04 -7.23 6.28
C ASN A 64 -9.50 -8.17 7.38
N ALA A 65 -8.18 -8.14 7.65
CA ALA A 65 -7.53 -9.02 8.61
C ALA A 65 -6.65 -8.24 9.60
N ARG A 66 -6.80 -8.54 10.89
CA ARG A 66 -6.00 -7.95 11.98
C ARG A 66 -4.83 -8.85 12.36
N THR A 67 -4.97 -10.16 12.15
CA THR A 67 -3.96 -11.17 12.44
C THR A 67 -3.59 -11.98 11.20
N VAL A 68 -2.37 -12.53 11.18
CA VAL A 68 -1.92 -13.44 10.10
C VAL A 68 -2.82 -14.67 10.00
N LYS A 69 -3.38 -15.14 11.14
CA LYS A 69 -4.31 -16.27 11.18
C LYS A 69 -5.63 -15.95 10.46
N GLU A 70 -6.18 -14.76 10.67
CA GLU A 70 -7.36 -14.29 9.93
C GLU A 70 -7.07 -14.16 8.44
N LEU A 71 -5.94 -13.56 8.08
CA LEU A 71 -5.54 -13.39 6.68
C LEU A 71 -5.37 -14.75 5.98
N ALA A 72 -4.75 -15.71 6.65
CA ALA A 72 -4.61 -17.08 6.16
C ALA A 72 -5.98 -17.73 5.90
N ARG A 73 -6.93 -17.53 6.82
CA ARG A 73 -8.32 -18.02 6.69
C ARG A 73 -9.02 -17.37 5.49
N LEU A 74 -8.91 -16.04 5.32
CA LEU A 74 -9.48 -15.33 4.17
C LEU A 74 -8.87 -15.77 2.83
N CYS A 75 -7.59 -16.16 2.85
CA CYS A 75 -6.91 -16.71 1.67
C CYS A 75 -7.14 -18.23 1.49
N GLY A 76 -8.02 -18.86 2.29
CA GLY A 76 -8.36 -20.28 2.18
C GLY A 76 -7.19 -21.24 2.47
N SER A 77 -6.25 -20.85 3.35
CA SER A 77 -5.05 -21.64 3.66
C SER A 77 -4.88 -21.87 5.15
N SER A 78 -4.28 -22.99 5.53
CA SER A 78 -3.78 -23.17 6.90
C SER A 78 -2.67 -22.17 7.21
N LEU A 79 -2.49 -21.80 8.49
CA LEU A 79 -1.49 -20.81 8.90
C LEU A 79 -0.06 -21.21 8.47
N SER A 80 0.31 -22.49 8.60
CA SER A 80 1.63 -22.99 8.21
C SER A 80 1.85 -22.91 6.69
N THR A 81 0.86 -23.33 5.90
CA THR A 81 0.91 -23.24 4.43
C THR A 81 0.97 -21.79 3.97
N PHE A 82 0.18 -20.92 4.60
CA PHE A 82 0.15 -19.50 4.31
C PHE A 82 1.52 -18.87 4.55
N ASN A 83 2.11 -19.02 5.73
CA ASN A 83 3.41 -18.43 6.05
C ASN A 83 4.52 -18.89 5.09
N ARG A 84 4.54 -20.19 4.73
CA ARG A 84 5.51 -20.72 3.76
C ARG A 84 5.34 -20.10 2.37
N LYS A 85 4.11 -20.04 1.84
CA LYS A 85 3.83 -19.41 0.54
C LYS A 85 4.13 -17.91 0.58
N PHE A 86 3.73 -17.25 1.66
CA PHE A 86 3.93 -15.82 1.86
C PHE A 86 5.41 -15.45 1.82
N LEU A 87 6.26 -16.15 2.57
CA LEU A 87 7.70 -15.87 2.57
C LEU A 87 8.33 -16.07 1.19
N LYS A 88 7.86 -17.07 0.42
CA LYS A 88 8.33 -17.31 -0.95
C LYS A 88 7.97 -16.15 -1.89
N GLU A 89 6.74 -15.65 -1.81
CA GLU A 89 6.21 -14.64 -2.75
C GLU A 89 6.51 -13.19 -2.37
N PHE A 90 6.48 -12.86 -1.08
CA PHE A 90 6.67 -11.49 -0.56
C PHE A 90 8.08 -11.24 -0.05
N ARG A 91 8.90 -12.30 0.11
CA ARG A 91 10.29 -12.22 0.63
C ARG A 91 10.40 -11.59 2.02
N GLU A 92 9.31 -11.57 2.79
CA GLU A 92 9.29 -11.11 4.18
C GLU A 92 8.23 -11.89 4.99
N PRO A 93 8.35 -11.95 6.34
CA PRO A 93 7.36 -12.62 7.18
C PRO A 93 5.98 -11.95 7.13
N ALA A 94 4.92 -12.76 7.05
CA ALA A 94 3.54 -12.26 6.95
C ALA A 94 3.12 -11.36 8.12
N SER A 95 3.63 -11.61 9.33
CA SER A 95 3.36 -10.80 10.51
C SER A 95 3.91 -9.38 10.38
N GLU A 96 5.16 -9.26 9.94
CA GLU A 96 5.82 -7.98 9.75
C GLU A 96 5.19 -7.21 8.59
N TRP A 97 4.93 -7.89 7.47
CA TRP A 97 4.27 -7.28 6.33
C TRP A 97 2.90 -6.73 6.69
N LEU A 98 2.05 -7.56 7.34
CA LEU A 98 0.70 -7.15 7.71
C LEU A 98 0.74 -5.97 8.69
N GLN A 99 1.66 -5.99 9.66
CA GLN A 99 1.85 -4.87 10.59
C GLN A 99 2.26 -3.59 9.86
N LYS A 100 3.20 -3.66 8.89
CA LYS A 100 3.58 -2.50 8.06
C LYS A 100 2.37 -1.95 7.31
N GLN A 101 1.58 -2.81 6.65
CA GLN A 101 0.40 -2.36 5.90
C GLN A 101 -0.63 -1.66 6.78
N ILE A 102 -0.96 -2.25 7.92
CA ILE A 102 -1.88 -1.68 8.90
C ILE A 102 -1.36 -0.34 9.40
N ASN A 103 -0.06 -0.26 9.74
CA ASN A 103 0.55 0.97 10.22
C ASN A 103 0.47 2.09 9.17
N THR A 104 0.68 1.78 7.89
CA THR A 104 0.52 2.72 6.79
C THR A 104 -0.92 3.23 6.68
N ILE A 105 -1.92 2.34 6.79
CA ILE A 105 -3.34 2.74 6.75
C ILE A 105 -3.68 3.65 7.93
N ILE A 106 -3.23 3.32 9.14
CA ILE A 106 -3.46 4.13 10.34
C ILE A 106 -2.85 5.53 10.16
N LYS A 107 -1.59 5.61 9.72
CA LYS A 107 -0.92 6.90 9.47
C LYS A 107 -1.70 7.76 8.50
N TYR A 108 -2.11 7.18 7.38
CA TYR A 108 -2.87 7.86 6.35
C TYR A 108 -4.23 8.37 6.89
N LYS A 109 -5.00 7.52 7.55
CA LYS A 109 -6.33 7.90 8.07
C LYS A 109 -6.28 8.84 9.26
N LEU A 110 -5.21 8.82 10.06
CA LEU A 110 -5.07 9.76 11.18
C LEU A 110 -4.65 11.16 10.74
N ALA A 111 -4.00 11.28 9.58
CA ALA A 111 -3.68 12.56 8.96
C ALA A 111 -4.93 13.28 8.40
N ASP A 112 -5.97 12.53 8.07
CA ASP A 112 -7.28 13.09 7.72
C ASP A 112 -8.06 13.45 9.00
N GLU A 113 -8.33 14.75 9.18
CA GLU A 113 -9.04 15.28 10.36
C GLU A 113 -10.55 14.96 10.31
N ASP A 114 -11.12 14.78 9.12
CA ASP A 114 -12.56 14.58 8.93
C ASP A 114 -13.01 13.17 9.29
N ILE A 115 -12.07 12.22 9.38
CA ILE A 115 -12.37 10.83 9.76
C ILE A 115 -12.39 10.70 11.29
N PRO A 116 -13.53 10.32 11.91
CA PRO A 116 -13.58 10.05 13.34
C PRO A 116 -12.66 8.89 13.73
N ILE A 117 -11.92 9.03 14.83
CA ILE A 117 -10.97 8.00 15.31
C ILE A 117 -11.68 6.66 15.57
N GLY A 118 -12.94 6.69 16.04
CA GLY A 118 -13.77 5.50 16.21
C GLY A 118 -13.96 4.73 14.90
N ASN A 119 -14.33 5.43 13.81
CA ASN A 119 -14.52 4.82 12.51
C ASN A 119 -13.24 4.15 11.98
N ILE A 120 -12.06 4.74 12.26
CA ILE A 120 -10.76 4.15 11.89
C ILE A 120 -10.55 2.82 12.63
N ALA A 121 -10.90 2.77 13.93
CA ALA A 121 -10.77 1.56 14.72
C ALA A 121 -11.70 0.45 14.21
N ASP A 122 -12.95 0.81 13.86
CA ASP A 122 -13.96 -0.12 13.37
C ASP A 122 -13.60 -0.67 11.98
N GLU A 123 -13.18 0.19 11.06
CA GLU A 123 -12.74 -0.19 9.70
C GLU A 123 -11.52 -1.11 9.72
N LEU A 124 -10.62 -0.93 10.69
CA LEU A 124 -9.44 -1.79 10.88
C LEU A 124 -9.72 -3.01 11.77
N HIS A 125 -10.99 -3.29 12.05
CA HIS A 125 -11.48 -4.44 12.82
C HIS A 125 -10.83 -4.57 14.21
N PHE A 126 -10.57 -3.46 14.89
CA PHE A 126 -10.20 -3.49 16.31
C PHE A 126 -11.42 -3.85 17.15
N SER A 127 -11.25 -4.75 18.13
CA SER A 127 -12.37 -5.22 18.95
C SER A 127 -12.92 -4.14 19.89
N SER A 128 -12.14 -3.09 20.13
CA SER A 128 -12.54 -1.93 20.92
C SER A 128 -11.62 -0.74 20.65
N HIS A 129 -12.14 0.46 20.90
CA HIS A 129 -11.33 1.69 20.87
C HIS A 129 -10.14 1.62 21.85
N ALA A 130 -10.29 1.00 23.01
CA ALA A 130 -9.20 0.80 23.97
C ALA A 130 -8.08 -0.11 23.42
N GLN A 131 -8.43 -1.14 22.64
CA GLN A 131 -7.43 -1.98 21.97
C GLN A 131 -6.69 -1.18 20.88
N PHE A 132 -7.41 -0.35 20.12
CA PHE A 132 -6.81 0.53 19.12
C PHE A 132 -5.84 1.55 19.74
N CYS A 133 -6.23 2.20 20.85
CA CYS A 133 -5.36 3.12 21.57
C CYS A 133 -4.07 2.45 22.06
N ARG A 134 -4.19 1.26 22.69
CA ARG A 134 -3.03 0.48 23.14
C ARG A 134 -2.13 0.07 21.98
N TYR A 135 -2.73 -0.34 20.86
CA TYR A 135 -1.98 -0.66 19.65
C TYR A 135 -1.20 0.55 19.15
N CYS A 136 -1.83 1.72 19.04
CA CYS A 136 -1.14 2.92 18.55
C CYS A 136 -0.01 3.35 19.49
N LYS A 137 -0.27 3.36 20.80
CA LYS A 137 0.76 3.71 21.79
C LYS A 137 1.98 2.79 21.72
N ARG A 138 1.77 1.49 21.49
CA ARG A 138 2.85 0.51 21.34
C ARG A 138 3.64 0.65 20.03
N ASN A 139 2.96 0.92 18.91
CA ASN A 139 3.59 0.93 17.58
C ASN A 139 4.17 2.30 17.19
N PHE A 140 3.63 3.38 17.76
CA PHE A 140 3.94 4.75 17.35
C PHE A 140 4.35 5.66 18.50
N GLY A 141 4.25 5.19 19.76
CA GLY A 141 4.54 5.97 20.96
C GLY A 141 3.37 6.83 21.45
N TYR A 142 2.36 7.07 20.60
CA TYR A 142 1.24 7.98 20.87
C TYR A 142 -0.11 7.28 20.74
N THR A 143 -1.10 7.73 21.51
CA THR A 143 -2.51 7.42 21.24
C THR A 143 -2.97 8.08 19.93
N PRO A 144 -4.06 7.58 19.30
CA PRO A 144 -4.57 8.16 18.05
C PRO A 144 -4.87 9.66 18.16
N GLY A 145 -5.44 10.09 19.29
CA GLY A 145 -5.77 11.49 19.55
C GLY A 145 -4.54 12.37 19.79
N GLU A 146 -3.53 11.87 20.51
CA GLU A 146 -2.24 12.57 20.66
C GLU A 146 -1.55 12.73 19.31
N TRP A 147 -1.54 11.67 18.50
CA TRP A 147 -0.91 11.72 17.19
C TRP A 147 -1.59 12.73 16.25
N ARG A 148 -2.92 12.75 16.18
CA ARG A 148 -3.64 13.73 15.36
C ARG A 148 -3.33 15.17 15.78
N LYS A 149 -3.21 15.44 17.09
CA LYS A 149 -2.78 16.76 17.60
C LYS A 149 -1.35 17.11 17.18
N LEU A 150 -0.43 16.14 17.16
CA LEU A 150 0.95 16.36 16.71
C LEU A 150 1.01 16.71 15.22
N LEU A 151 0.25 16.01 14.38
CA LEU A 151 0.17 16.29 12.93
C LEU A 151 -0.37 17.71 12.67
N LYS A 152 -1.41 18.10 13.42
CA LYS A 152 -1.95 19.46 13.36
C LYS A 152 -0.93 20.54 13.74
N ASN A 153 -0.03 20.25 14.68
CA ASN A 153 0.98 21.19 15.12
C ASN A 153 2.18 21.26 14.15
N SER A 154 2.53 20.16 13.47
CA SER A 154 3.57 20.17 12.44
C SER A 154 3.17 20.99 11.21
N ASP A 155 1.90 20.93 10.81
CA ASP A 155 1.36 21.74 9.70
C ASP A 155 1.19 23.23 10.08
N LYS A 156 1.25 23.55 11.38
CA LYS A 156 1.13 24.91 11.92
C LYS A 156 2.46 25.58 12.24
N THR A 157 3.61 25.01 11.84
CA THR A 157 4.89 25.71 11.97
C THR A 157 4.92 26.86 10.96
N PRO A 158 4.79 28.13 11.37
CA PRO A 158 4.95 29.24 10.45
C PRO A 158 6.46 29.42 10.25
N GLU A 159 6.90 29.52 9.00
CA GLU A 159 8.18 30.11 8.65
C GLU A 159 8.37 31.42 9.45
N ARG A 160 9.30 31.40 10.39
CA ARG A 160 9.94 32.57 11.01
C ARG A 160 11.42 32.16 11.09
N LEU A 161 12.37 32.76 10.38
CA LEU A 161 12.53 34.18 10.06
C LEU A 161 13.27 34.33 8.72
N SER A 162 12.67 35.07 7.77
CA SER A 162 13.47 35.98 6.95
C SER A 162 13.89 37.15 7.84
N GLY A 163 15.16 37.52 7.80
CA GLY A 163 15.62 38.85 8.17
C GLY A 163 16.34 38.94 9.52
N ARG A 164 17.68 38.85 9.46
CA ARG A 164 18.56 39.80 10.13
C ARG A 164 19.83 39.97 9.30
N MET A 165 19.92 41.17 8.70
CA MET A 165 21.07 41.91 8.17
C MET A 165 21.88 41.28 7.04
#